data_AF-A0A1G9E501-F1
#
_entry.id   AF-A0A1G9E501-F1
#
_cell.length_a   1.000
_cell.length_b   1.000
_cell.length_c   1.000
_cell.angle_alpha   90.00
_cell.angle_beta   90.00
_cell.angle_gamma   90.00
#
_symmetry.space_group_name_H-M   'P 1'
#
loop_
_entity.id
_entity.type
_entity.pdbx_description
1 polymer ?
#
loop_
_entity_poly.entity_id
_entity_poly.type
_entity_poly.pdbx_seq_one_letter_code
_entity_poly.pdbx_strand_id
1 'polypeptide(L)'
;MIADDLLVRITAHANDEHQADLCRSLSARLGLRPRHIVGVRLSDLTAESVDVSWITLDGGHHVTFRFPQTAATPDEVLEQLGRVLTGSRR
;
A
#
# COMPACT_ATOMS: atom_id res chain seq x y z
N MET A 1 -18.87 6.74 7.83
CA MET A 1 -17.82 7.72 7.46
C MET A 1 -16.56 7.27 8.15
N ILE A 2 -15.54 6.89 7.38
CA ILE A 2 -14.23 6.53 7.95
C ILE A 2 -13.56 7.83 8.37
N ALA A 3 -13.01 7.88 9.57
CA ALA A 3 -12.34 9.09 10.07
C ALA A 3 -10.98 9.26 9.37
N ASP A 4 -10.76 10.40 8.73
CA ASP A 4 -9.50 10.68 8.00
C ASP A 4 -8.26 10.55 8.91
N ASP A 5 -8.36 10.95 10.18
CA ASP A 5 -7.28 10.78 11.18
C ASP A 5 -6.87 9.30 11.36
N LEU A 6 -7.86 8.38 11.34
CA LEU A 6 -7.57 6.96 11.46
C LEU A 6 -6.80 6.44 10.24
N LEU A 7 -7.16 6.90 9.03
CA LEU A 7 -6.46 6.52 7.79
C LEU A 7 -5.03 7.04 7.79
N VAL A 8 -4.83 8.29 8.21
CA VAL A 8 -3.49 8.86 8.37
C VAL A 8 -2.65 8.03 9.34
N ARG A 9 -3.21 7.65 10.50
CA ARG A 9 -2.53 6.82 11.50
C ARG A 9 -2.21 5.42 11.00
N ILE A 10 -3.12 4.78 10.26
CA ILE A 10 -2.86 3.48 9.61
C ILE A 10 -1.68 3.59 8.65
N THR A 11 -1.69 4.63 7.81
CA THR A 11 -0.67 4.83 6.78
C THR A 11 0.70 5.11 7.42
N ALA A 12 0.74 5.95 8.47
CA ALA A 12 1.95 6.21 9.24
C ALA A 12 2.50 4.93 9.90
N HIS A 13 1.65 4.18 10.60
CA HIS A 13 2.05 2.94 11.25
C HIS A 13 2.58 1.90 10.25
N ALA A 14 1.93 1.75 9.10
CA ALA A 14 2.39 0.83 8.05
C ALA A 14 3.75 1.25 7.47
N ASN A 15 3.94 2.55 7.23
CA ASN A 15 5.20 3.09 6.73
C ASN A 15 6.36 2.91 7.72
N ASP A 16 6.09 3.13 9.01
CA ASP A 16 7.13 3.16 10.05
C ASP A 16 7.47 1.76 10.58
N GLU A 17 6.46 0.91 10.79
CA GLU A 17 6.64 -0.38 11.47
C GLU A 17 6.67 -1.58 10.52
N HIS A 18 6.12 -1.46 9.30
CA HIS A 18 5.90 -2.60 8.39
C HIS A 18 6.64 -2.48 7.05
N GLN A 19 7.73 -1.71 7.01
CA GLN A 19 8.49 -1.44 5.78
C GLN A 19 8.90 -2.74 5.05
N ALA A 20 9.46 -3.72 5.77
CA ALA A 20 9.91 -4.97 5.18
C ALA A 20 8.77 -5.76 4.51
N ASP A 21 7.59 -5.74 5.11
CA ASP A 21 6.40 -6.41 4.58
C ASP A 21 5.81 -5.65 3.37
N LEU A 22 5.85 -4.32 3.39
CA LEU A 22 5.50 -3.49 2.24
C LEU A 22 6.43 -3.76 1.05
N CYS A 23 7.75 -3.77 1.26
CA CYS A 23 8.74 -4.11 0.25
C CYS A 23 8.51 -5.52 -0.31
N ARG A 24 8.29 -6.51 0.56
CA ARG A 24 8.03 -7.90 0.15
C ARG A 24 6.77 -8.01 -0.70
N SER A 25 5.66 -7.42 -0.24
CA SER A 25 4.36 -7.49 -0.90
C SER A 25 4.38 -6.80 -2.26
N LEU A 26 4.89 -5.57 -2.31
CA LEU A 26 4.97 -4.81 -3.56
C LEU A 26 5.91 -5.49 -4.56
N SER A 27 7.04 -6.03 -4.11
CA SER A 27 7.95 -6.78 -4.97
C SER A 27 7.27 -8.00 -5.58
N ALA A 28 6.54 -8.77 -4.77
CA ALA A 28 5.78 -9.93 -5.25
C ALA A 28 4.74 -9.53 -6.30
N ARG A 29 3.99 -8.45 -6.06
CA ARG A 29 3.00 -7.91 -6.99
C ARG A 29 3.62 -7.46 -8.31
N LEU A 30 4.78 -6.80 -8.28
CA LEU A 30 5.47 -6.28 -9.46
C LEU A 30 6.33 -7.33 -10.17
N GLY A 31 6.43 -8.56 -9.64
CA GLY A 31 7.34 -9.59 -10.17
C GLY A 31 8.82 -9.23 -9.99
N LEU A 32 9.14 -8.33 -9.06
CA LEU A 32 10.50 -7.90 -8.75
C LEU A 32 11.09 -8.79 -7.64
N ARG A 33 12.42 -8.92 -7.62
CA ARG A 33 13.09 -9.52 -6.46
C ARG A 33 13.00 -8.52 -5.29
N PRO A 34 12.71 -8.98 -4.05
CA PRO A 34 12.58 -8.08 -2.88
C PRO A 34 13.74 -7.11 -2.68
N ARG A 35 14.97 -7.56 -2.96
CA ARG A 35 16.19 -6.75 -2.87
C ARG A 35 16.27 -5.59 -3.88
N HIS A 36 15.38 -5.51 -4.86
CA HIS A 36 15.36 -4.44 -5.86
C HIS A 36 14.51 -3.25 -5.43
N ILE A 37 13.70 -3.39 -4.38
CA ILE A 37 13.00 -2.28 -3.76
C ILE A 37 13.77 -1.87 -2.50
N VAL A 38 14.23 -0.62 -2.48
CA VAL A 38 15.00 -0.03 -1.37
C VAL A 38 14.06 0.49 -0.28
N GLY A 39 12.88 0.97 -0.66
CA GLY A 39 11.86 1.45 0.25
C GLY A 39 10.54 1.65 -0.47
N VAL A 40 9.46 1.60 0.32
CA VAL A 40 8.07 1.81 -0.08
C VAL A 40 7.46 2.82 0.87
N ARG A 41 6.61 3.69 0.35
CA ARG A 41 5.80 4.62 1.11
C ARG A 41 4.36 4.59 0.60
N LEU A 42 3.43 4.47 1.53
CA LEU A 42 2.01 4.67 1.31
C LEU A 42 1.67 6.14 1.59
N SER A 43 0.83 6.74 0.76
CA SER A 43 0.26 8.08 0.96
C SER A 43 -1.20 8.11 0.49
N ASP A 44 -1.91 9.16 0.89
CA ASP A 44 -3.25 9.47 0.39
C ASP A 44 -4.22 8.27 0.47
N LEU A 45 -4.17 7.55 1.59
CA LEU A 45 -5.07 6.44 1.85
C LEU A 45 -6.50 6.98 2.03
N THR A 46 -7.40 6.47 1.18
CA THR A 46 -8.82 6.81 1.18
C THR A 46 -9.65 5.54 1.26
N ALA A 47 -10.97 5.69 1.30
CA ALA A 47 -11.91 4.57 1.19
C ALA A 47 -11.85 3.85 -0.17
N GLU A 48 -11.24 4.44 -1.20
CA GLU A 48 -11.29 3.95 -2.58
C GLU A 48 -9.92 3.59 -3.15
N SER A 49 -8.85 4.07 -2.53
CA SER A 49 -7.54 4.04 -3.14
C SER A 49 -6.42 4.32 -2.15
N VAL A 50 -5.21 3.99 -2.59
CA VAL A 50 -3.96 4.35 -1.91
C VAL A 50 -2.91 4.70 -2.96
N ASP A 51 -2.12 5.73 -2.68
CA ASP A 51 -0.94 6.04 -3.46
C ASP A 51 0.27 5.29 -2.89
N VAL A 52 1.01 4.63 -3.78
CA VAL A 52 2.17 3.83 -3.41
C VAL A 52 3.36 4.34 -4.19
N SER A 53 4.37 4.80 -3.46
CA SER A 53 5.66 5.19 -4.01
C SER A 53 6.74 4.21 -3.56
N TRP A 54 7.69 3.90 -4.44
CA TRP A 54 8.81 3.04 -4.09
C TRP A 54 10.07 3.44 -4.85
N ILE A 55 11.22 3.06 -4.30
CA ILE A 55 12.51 3.34 -4.91
C ILE A 55 13.16 2.02 -5.28
N THR A 56 13.70 1.98 -6.50
CA THR A 56 14.56 0.92 -7.02
C THR A 56 15.95 1.48 -7.29
N LEU A 57 16.91 0.62 -7.62
CA LEU A 57 18.23 1.09 -8.06
C LEU A 57 18.17 1.95 -9.33
N ASP A 58 17.12 1.79 -10.14
CA ASP A 58 16.94 2.52 -11.40
C ASP A 58 16.18 3.85 -11.22
N GLY A 59 15.67 4.13 -10.02
CA GLY A 59 14.95 5.37 -9.71
C GLY A 59 13.70 5.18 -8.85
N GLY A 60 13.01 6.31 -8.63
CA GLY A 60 11.75 6.38 -7.90
C GLY A 60 10.53 6.19 -8.81
N HIS A 61 9.53 5.50 -8.28
CA HIS A 61 8.30 5.15 -8.97
C HIS A 61 7.11 5.49 -8.07
N HIS A 62 5.95 5.75 -8.67
CA HIS A 62 4.69 5.90 -7.95
C HIS A 62 3.53 5.31 -8.76
N VAL A 63 2.51 4.84 -8.07
CA VAL A 63 1.25 4.41 -8.68
C VAL A 63 0.10 4.54 -7.69
N THR A 64 -1.06 4.95 -8.19
CA THR A 64 -2.32 4.87 -7.42
C THR A 64 -2.94 3.50 -7.62
N PHE A 65 -3.15 2.75 -6.54
CA PHE A 65 -3.95 1.53 -6.57
C PHE A 65 -5.38 1.83 -6.16
N ARG A 66 -6.31 1.65 -7.10
CA ARG A 66 -7.75 1.68 -6.83
C ARG A 66 -8.18 0.37 -6.18
N PHE A 67 -8.97 0.47 -5.13
CA PHE A 67 -9.63 -0.67 -4.52
C PHE A 67 -10.73 -1.17 -5.47
N PRO A 68 -10.90 -2.49 -5.61
CA PRO A 68 -12.00 -3.07 -6.39
C PRO A 68 -13.39 -2.60 -5.96
N GLN A 69 -13.53 -2.25 -4.67
CA GLN A 69 -14.77 -1.75 -4.06
C GLN A 69 -14.40 -0.66 -3.06
N THR A 70 -15.25 0.37 -2.98
CA THR A 70 -15.16 1.40 -1.93
C THR A 70 -15.37 0.76 -0.56
N ALA A 71 -14.40 0.92 0.33
CA ALA A 71 -14.49 0.46 1.70
C ALA A 71 -15.47 1.34 2.51
N ALA A 72 -16.40 0.72 3.22
CA ALA A 72 -17.34 1.38 4.11
C ALA A 72 -16.83 1.45 5.55
N THR A 73 -15.87 0.59 5.92
CA THR A 73 -15.32 0.47 7.28
C THR A 73 -13.79 0.51 7.31
N PRO A 74 -13.17 0.83 8.45
CA PRO A 74 -11.71 0.79 8.59
C PRO A 74 -11.12 -0.61 8.34
N ASP A 75 -11.79 -1.66 8.80
CA ASP A 75 -11.36 -3.04 8.56
C ASP A 75 -11.38 -3.37 7.06
N GLU A 76 -12.41 -2.94 6.34
CA GLU A 76 -12.47 -3.07 4.89
C GLU A 76 -11.32 -2.31 4.20
N VAL A 77 -10.93 -1.14 4.68
CA VAL A 77 -9.75 -0.43 4.15
C VAL A 77 -8.49 -1.26 4.30
N LEU A 78 -8.26 -1.86 5.47
CA LEU A 78 -7.10 -2.72 5.72
C LEU A 78 -7.11 -3.96 4.82
N GLU A 79 -8.27 -4.58 4.64
CA GLU A 79 -8.43 -5.70 3.73
C GLU A 79 -8.13 -5.31 2.27
N GLN A 80 -8.69 -4.20 1.79
CA GLN A 80 -8.45 -3.73 0.42
C GLN A 80 -6.99 -3.36 0.22
N LEU A 81 -6.36 -2.69 1.20
CA LEU A 81 -4.93 -2.37 1.20
C LEU A 81 -4.08 -3.63 1.05
N GLY A 82 -4.35 -4.68 1.84
CA GLY A 82 -3.66 -5.96 1.74
C GLY A 82 -3.82 -6.62 0.36
N ARG A 83 -5.02 -6.58 -0.21
CA ARG A 83 -5.30 -7.12 -1.56
C ARG A 83 -4.55 -6.38 -2.65
N VAL A 84 -4.56 -5.04 -2.62
CA VAL A 84 -3.84 -4.25 -3.63
C VAL A 84 -2.33 -4.39 -3.49
N LEU A 85 -1.76 -4.54 -2.31
CA LEU A 85 -0.31 -4.70 -2.16
C LEU A 85 0.19 -6.09 -2.54
N THR A 86 -0.60 -7.13 -2.30
CA THR A 86 -0.20 -8.53 -2.58
C THR A 86 -0.54 -9.00 -4.00
N GLY A 87 -1.40 -8.28 -4.72
CA GLY A 87 -1.80 -8.71 -6.08
C GLY A 87 -2.77 -9.89 -6.10
N SER A 88 -3.39 -10.22 -4.97
CA SER A 88 -4.43 -11.24 -4.87
C SER A 88 -5.66 -10.85 -5.70
N ARG A 89 -5.62 -11.14 -7.00
CA ARG A 89 -6.83 -11.21 -7.84
C ARG A 89 -7.65 -12.40 -7.32
N ARG A 90 -8.85 -12.13 -6.82
CA ARG A 90 -9.93 -13.14 -6.86
C ARG A 90 -10.41 -13.29 -8.28
#